data_AF-A0A6J1ADM7-F1
#
_entry.id   AF-A0A6J1ADM7-F1
#
_cell.length_a   1.000
_cell.length_b   1.000
_cell.length_c   1.000
_cell.angle_alpha   90.00
_cell.angle_beta   90.00
_cell.angle_gamma   90.00
#
_symmetry.space_group_name_H-M   'P 1'
#
loop_
_entity.id
_entity.type
_entity.pdbx_description
1 polymer ?
#
loop_
_entity_poly.entity_id
_entity_poly.type
_entity_poly.pdbx_seq_one_letter_code
_entity_poly.pdbx_strand_id
1 'polypeptide(L)'
;MASMPSPVIFDILVRLPVKSLARFKALNKLCRSFIRDPRFIVTHLKYGADEGNDVCLILSCMQHGNLNSIVHILTVRDNDELAVVEYSAPVSFDSYQILPSCYGLVCFYGLHGGVHVCNPSTKNIARLPDIDAEGIRSLSCGFGFDRMSGKHKVIKFLEPLEGEYPFTDNLRIEIFTTGNNSWRTVRYHPCFRFLHHQPAVFAGGFFYWITADSTDPGGPSSFSIVSFDVGNEIFEAISLPESVSEKNWFNLYLVELGGELCLVDLDYELDQDRKRMDIWIFKASIADKKEQWVHETIVHQSEPIDTTRPVAFNGEEILLHGFIKGLGNLNWYNLRSGSFRQLKIKGVPSQYCHVSHHVESLFLVLH
;
A
#
# COMPACT_ATOMS: atom_id res chain seq x y z
N MET A 1 13.76 46.10 4.00
CA MET A 1 12.81 45.05 3.56
C MET A 1 12.28 44.36 4.81
N ALA A 2 10.96 44.38 5.05
CA ALA A 2 10.38 43.68 6.19
C ALA A 2 10.54 42.17 5.99
N SER A 3 11.29 41.50 6.88
CA SER A 3 11.40 40.04 6.87
C SER A 3 10.13 39.44 7.48
N MET A 4 9.40 38.65 6.70
CA MET A 4 8.23 37.92 7.19
C MET A 4 8.66 36.90 8.26
N PRO A 5 7.95 36.76 9.39
CA PRO A 5 8.32 35.81 10.43
C PRO A 5 8.33 34.36 9.94
N SER A 6 9.33 33.59 10.38
CA SER A 6 9.53 32.17 10.02
C SER A 6 8.26 31.29 10.17
N PRO A 7 7.45 31.43 11.25
CA PRO A 7 6.22 30.65 11.41
C PRO A 7 5.15 30.95 10.36
N VAL A 8 5.01 32.23 9.96
CA VAL A 8 4.04 32.64 8.94
C VAL A 8 4.41 32.04 7.59
N ILE A 9 5.70 32.01 7.26
CA ILE A 9 6.20 31.37 6.03
C ILE A 9 5.91 29.87 6.07
N PHE A 10 6.17 29.21 7.21
CA PHE A 10 5.87 27.79 7.38
C PHE A 10 4.38 27.51 7.13
N ASP A 11 3.50 28.26 7.79
CA ASP A 11 2.04 28.12 7.65
C ASP A 11 1.55 28.37 6.24
N ILE A 12 2.13 29.34 5.51
CA ILE A 12 1.80 29.56 4.10
C ILE A 12 2.24 28.36 3.27
N LEU A 13 3.48 27.90 3.43
CA LEU A 13 4.04 26.82 2.62
C LEU A 13 3.30 25.49 2.85
N VAL A 14 2.89 25.18 4.08
CA VAL A 14 2.13 23.93 4.39
C VAL A 14 0.82 23.82 3.59
N ARG A 15 0.25 24.95 3.15
CA ARG A 15 -1.03 24.97 2.41
C ARG A 15 -0.86 24.94 0.89
N LEU A 16 0.38 24.98 0.40
CA LEU A 16 0.64 25.03 -1.03
C LEU A 16 0.69 23.62 -1.63
N PRO A 17 0.21 23.42 -2.87
CA PRO A 17 0.39 22.16 -3.59
C PRO A 17 1.87 21.79 -3.77
N VAL A 18 2.17 20.49 -3.87
CA VAL A 18 3.55 19.98 -4.04
C VAL A 18 4.24 20.61 -5.25
N LYS A 19 3.51 20.78 -6.37
CA LYS A 19 4.01 21.43 -7.59
C LYS A 19 4.44 22.88 -7.34
N SER A 20 3.72 23.63 -6.51
CA SER A 20 4.11 24.99 -6.11
C SER A 20 5.33 24.98 -5.20
N LEU A 21 5.35 24.09 -4.19
CA LEU A 21 6.48 23.96 -3.26
C LEU A 21 7.78 23.59 -3.97
N ALA A 22 7.73 22.73 -4.98
CA ALA A 22 8.88 22.41 -5.82
C ALA A 22 9.51 23.66 -6.46
N ARG A 23 8.69 24.65 -6.88
CA ARG A 23 9.15 25.94 -7.40
C ARG A 23 9.73 26.83 -6.29
N PHE A 24 9.08 26.90 -5.13
CA PHE A 24 9.58 27.68 -3.98
C PHE A 24 10.93 27.20 -3.44
N LYS A 25 11.24 25.90 -3.57
CA LYS A 25 12.56 25.33 -3.25
C LYS A 25 13.71 25.98 -4.04
N ALA A 26 13.42 26.53 -5.23
CA ALA A 26 14.40 27.23 -6.06
C ALA A 26 14.56 28.72 -5.72
N LEU A 27 13.54 29.34 -5.09
CA LEU A 27 13.46 30.79 -4.92
C LEU A 27 14.15 31.30 -3.65
N ASN A 28 14.13 30.54 -2.55
CA ASN A 28 14.63 31.01 -1.25
C ASN A 28 15.24 29.89 -0.40
N LYS A 29 16.38 30.18 0.27
CA LYS A 29 17.07 29.23 1.18
C LYS A 29 16.20 28.77 2.36
N LEU A 30 15.39 29.67 2.94
CA LEU A 30 14.49 29.36 4.06
C LEU A 30 13.35 28.44 3.62
N CYS A 31 12.72 28.73 2.47
CA CYS A 31 11.70 27.84 1.90
C CYS A 31 12.32 26.47 1.58
N ARG A 32 13.52 26.44 1.00
CA ARG A 32 14.26 25.20 0.73
C ARG A 32 14.56 24.41 2.00
N SER A 33 14.94 25.05 3.11
CA SER A 33 15.21 24.34 4.36
C SER A 33 13.94 23.75 4.95
N PHE A 34 12.81 24.47 4.94
CA PHE A 34 11.53 23.93 5.38
C PHE A 34 11.07 22.76 4.52
N ILE A 35 11.06 22.93 3.20
CA ILE A 35 10.55 21.93 2.25
C ILE A 35 11.37 20.62 2.28
N ARG A 36 12.62 20.65 2.76
CA ARG A 36 13.47 19.46 2.94
C ARG A 36 13.38 18.84 4.33
N ASP A 37 12.78 19.51 5.31
CA ASP A 37 12.62 18.99 6.66
C ASP A 37 11.54 17.88 6.68
N PRO A 38 11.84 16.65 7.10
CA PRO A 38 10.86 15.58 7.19
C PRO A 38 9.63 15.96 8.01
N ARG A 39 9.77 16.80 9.04
CA ARG A 39 8.65 17.29 9.85
C ARG A 39 7.71 18.15 9.04
N PHE A 40 8.24 19.06 8.22
CA PHE A 40 7.42 19.86 7.30
C PHE A 40 6.67 18.96 6.31
N ILE A 41 7.34 17.96 5.73
CA ILE A 41 6.71 17.06 4.75
C ILE A 41 5.59 16.26 5.40
N VAL A 42 5.80 15.73 6.62
CA VAL A 42 4.75 15.02 7.37
C VAL A 42 3.59 15.96 7.73
N THR A 43 3.87 17.20 8.16
CA THR A 43 2.82 18.20 8.45
C THR A 43 2.03 18.57 7.20
N HIS A 44 2.70 18.77 6.07
CA HIS A 44 2.10 19.06 4.77
C HIS A 44 1.18 17.92 4.30
N LEU A 45 1.62 16.67 4.44
CA LEU A 45 0.81 15.49 4.10
C LEU A 45 -0.45 15.38 4.97
N LYS A 46 -0.33 15.63 6.28
CA LYS A 46 -1.49 15.63 7.20
C LYS A 46 -2.47 16.73 6.84
N TYR A 47 -1.97 17.93 6.56
CA TYR A 47 -2.80 19.05 6.15
C TYR A 47 -3.59 18.73 4.87
N GLY A 48 -2.95 18.12 3.87
CA GLY A 48 -3.62 17.69 2.65
C GLY A 48 -4.68 16.60 2.87
N ALA A 49 -4.46 15.69 3.83
CA ALA A 49 -5.45 14.69 4.21
C ALA A 49 -6.67 15.29 4.92
N ASP A 50 -6.45 16.29 5.79
CA ASP A 50 -7.50 16.93 6.60
C ASP A 50 -8.33 17.95 5.81
N GLU A 51 -7.76 18.62 4.81
CA GLU A 51 -8.47 19.62 4.00
C GLU A 51 -9.43 19.04 2.95
N GLY A 52 -9.55 17.71 2.87
CA GLY A 52 -10.58 17.01 2.12
C GLY A 52 -10.73 17.52 0.70
N ASN A 53 -9.77 17.24 -0.18
CA ASN A 53 -9.93 17.53 -1.60
C ASN A 53 -9.18 16.54 -2.49
N ASP A 54 -9.93 15.99 -3.44
CA ASP A 54 -9.52 15.10 -4.53
C ASP A 54 -8.72 13.86 -4.11
N VAL A 55 -9.43 12.73 -4.08
CA VAL A 55 -8.79 11.41 -4.06
C VAL A 55 -7.91 11.30 -5.29
N CYS A 56 -6.61 11.23 -5.07
CA CYS A 56 -5.64 10.96 -6.12
C CYS A 56 -5.36 9.46 -6.13
N LEU A 57 -5.46 8.86 -7.30
CA LEU A 57 -5.22 7.44 -7.51
C LEU A 57 -3.93 7.27 -8.29
N ILE A 58 -3.16 6.26 -7.93
CA ILE A 58 -2.11 5.72 -8.78
C ILE A 58 -2.64 4.52 -9.52
N LEU A 59 -2.53 4.58 -10.84
CA LEU A 59 -2.71 3.45 -11.73
C LEU A 59 -1.33 2.96 -12.15
N SER A 60 -1.08 1.68 -11.94
CA SER A 60 0.13 1.01 -12.39
C SER A 60 -0.23 -0.10 -13.36
N CYS A 61 0.28 -0.03 -14.59
CA CYS A 61 0.20 -1.14 -15.53
C CYS A 61 1.59 -1.49 -16.05
N MET A 62 1.84 -2.79 -16.20
CA MET A 62 3.05 -3.30 -16.83
C MET A 62 2.75 -3.67 -18.27
N GLN A 63 3.57 -3.16 -19.18
CA GLN A 63 3.59 -3.60 -20.56
C GLN A 63 4.82 -4.49 -20.76
N HIS A 64 4.59 -5.76 -21.08
CA HIS A 64 5.66 -6.69 -21.44
C HIS A 64 6.06 -6.48 -22.89
N GLY A 65 7.32 -6.12 -23.13
CA GLY A 65 7.98 -6.27 -24.42
C GLY A 65 8.83 -7.55 -24.46
N ASN A 66 9.43 -7.86 -25.63
CA ASN A 66 10.21 -9.11 -25.81
C ASN A 66 11.38 -9.28 -24.83
N LEU A 67 11.96 -8.18 -24.31
CA LEU A 67 13.13 -8.21 -23.41
C LEU A 67 13.04 -7.26 -22.21
N ASN A 68 12.05 -6.36 -22.16
CA ASN A 68 11.94 -5.32 -21.13
C ASN A 68 10.46 -5.11 -20.76
N SER A 69 10.21 -4.87 -19.48
CA SER A 69 8.90 -4.47 -18.96
C SER A 69 8.90 -2.96 -18.71
N ILE A 70 7.80 -2.27 -19.00
CA ILE A 70 7.62 -0.85 -18.65
C ILE A 70 6.49 -0.74 -17.64
N VAL A 71 6.74 -0.06 -16.53
CA VAL A 71 5.70 0.31 -15.55
C VAL A 71 5.27 1.74 -15.82
N HIS A 72 4.00 1.92 -16.15
CA HIS A 72 3.38 3.23 -16.26
C HIS A 72 2.75 3.58 -14.92
N ILE A 73 3.11 4.74 -14.37
CA ILE A 73 2.48 5.30 -13.17
C ILE A 73 1.67 6.51 -13.62
N LEU A 74 0.35 6.36 -13.58
CA LEU A 74 -0.59 7.42 -13.88
C LEU A 74 -1.20 7.94 -12.60
N THR A 75 -1.49 9.23 -12.54
CA THR A 75 -2.29 9.82 -11.47
C THR A 75 -3.64 10.28 -12.01
N VAL A 76 -4.71 10.03 -11.26
CA VAL A 76 -6.07 10.47 -11.59
C VAL A 76 -6.69 11.06 -10.34
N ARG A 77 -7.30 12.25 -10.46
CA ARG A 77 -8.11 12.83 -9.39
C ARG A 77 -9.56 12.42 -9.60
N ASP A 78 -10.33 12.25 -8.52
CA ASP A 78 -11.74 11.82 -8.62
C ASP A 78 -12.60 12.69 -9.56
N ASN A 79 -12.32 13.99 -9.62
CA ASN A 79 -13.01 14.93 -10.50
C ASN A 79 -12.51 14.95 -11.95
N ASP A 80 -11.44 14.20 -12.26
CA ASP A 80 -10.84 14.11 -13.59
C ASP A 80 -11.25 12.82 -14.31
N GLU A 81 -11.82 12.93 -15.51
CA GLU A 81 -12.10 11.74 -16.35
C GLU A 81 -10.86 11.20 -17.08
N LEU A 82 -9.73 11.92 -17.04
CA LEU A 82 -8.54 11.61 -17.82
C LEU A 82 -7.37 11.26 -16.90
N ALA A 83 -6.85 10.05 -17.03
CA ALA A 83 -5.60 9.71 -16.37
C ALA A 83 -4.45 10.48 -16.99
N VAL A 84 -3.67 11.14 -16.15
CA VAL A 84 -2.43 11.78 -16.57
C VAL A 84 -1.29 10.80 -16.33
N VAL A 85 -0.56 10.45 -17.38
CA VAL A 85 0.69 9.71 -17.26
C VAL A 85 1.71 10.64 -16.60
N GLU A 86 1.96 10.45 -15.31
CA GLU A 86 2.98 11.24 -14.61
C GLU A 86 4.37 10.70 -14.88
N TYR A 87 4.50 9.38 -15.01
CA TYR A 87 5.78 8.71 -15.19
C TYR A 87 5.67 7.38 -15.93
N SER A 88 6.72 7.01 -16.65
CA SER A 88 6.90 5.68 -17.25
C SER A 88 8.35 5.28 -17.09
N ALA A 89 8.60 4.14 -16.43
CA ALA A 89 9.95 3.62 -16.21
C ALA A 89 10.13 2.27 -16.90
N PRO A 90 11.26 2.04 -17.58
CA PRO A 90 11.69 0.68 -17.84
C PRO A 90 12.01 0.02 -16.50
N VAL A 91 11.53 -1.19 -16.32
CA VAL A 91 11.83 -2.03 -15.16
C VAL A 91 12.31 -3.39 -15.63
N SER A 92 13.33 -3.92 -14.98
CA SER A 92 13.93 -5.22 -15.29
C SER A 92 13.28 -6.34 -14.48
N PHE A 93 11.94 -6.42 -14.48
CA PHE A 93 11.23 -7.48 -13.75
C PHE A 93 10.56 -8.45 -14.71
N ASP A 94 10.68 -9.74 -14.37
CA ASP A 94 9.93 -10.83 -14.98
C ASP A 94 8.46 -10.82 -14.50
N SER A 95 8.23 -10.38 -13.25
CA SER A 95 6.94 -10.00 -12.69
C SER A 95 7.14 -9.04 -11.52
N TYR A 96 6.14 -8.21 -11.23
CA TYR A 96 6.20 -7.23 -10.13
C TYR A 96 4.93 -7.22 -9.30
N GLN A 97 5.12 -6.95 -8.02
CA GLN A 97 4.08 -6.62 -7.07
C GLN A 97 4.28 -5.18 -6.65
N ILE A 98 3.20 -4.40 -6.67
CA ILE A 98 3.19 -3.01 -6.21
C ILE A 98 2.58 -2.99 -4.82
N LEU A 99 3.27 -2.31 -3.92
CA LEU A 99 2.83 -2.11 -2.55
C LEU A 99 1.95 -0.86 -2.45
N PRO A 100 1.05 -0.79 -1.47
CA PRO A 100 0.27 0.43 -1.21
C PRO A 100 1.16 1.68 -1.11
N SER A 101 0.65 2.83 -1.59
CA SER A 101 1.40 4.08 -1.46
C SER A 101 1.57 4.45 0.03
N CYS A 102 2.76 4.89 0.40
CA CYS A 102 3.08 5.28 1.76
C CYS A 102 3.71 6.68 1.78
N TYR A 103 3.01 7.66 2.35
CA TYR A 103 3.46 9.06 2.45
C TYR A 103 3.89 9.63 1.08
N GLY A 104 3.16 9.25 0.02
CA GLY A 104 3.36 9.67 -1.36
C GLY A 104 4.55 9.05 -2.09
N LEU A 105 5.17 8.04 -1.49
CA LEU A 105 6.05 7.13 -2.21
C LEU A 105 5.29 5.86 -2.60
N VAL A 106 5.73 5.22 -3.68
CA VAL A 106 5.26 3.92 -4.12
C VAL A 106 6.45 2.98 -4.18
N CYS A 107 6.27 1.76 -3.71
CA CYS A 107 7.28 0.73 -3.73
C CYS A 107 6.78 -0.45 -4.57
N PHE A 108 7.67 -1.07 -5.33
CA PHE A 108 7.38 -2.31 -6.04
C PHE A 108 8.59 -3.24 -6.00
N TYR A 109 8.30 -4.53 -6.04
CA TYR A 109 9.28 -5.58 -5.89
C TYR A 109 9.07 -6.70 -6.90
N GLY A 110 10.16 -7.34 -7.30
CA GLY A 110 10.14 -8.51 -8.18
C GLY A 110 10.36 -9.83 -7.44
N LEU A 111 10.11 -10.94 -8.12
CA LEU A 111 10.30 -12.30 -7.58
C LEU A 111 11.75 -12.58 -7.16
N HIS A 112 12.73 -11.97 -7.83
CA HIS A 112 14.15 -12.14 -7.54
C HIS A 112 14.68 -11.10 -6.54
N GLY A 113 13.81 -10.52 -5.70
CA GLY A 113 14.21 -9.65 -4.59
C GLY A 113 14.48 -8.19 -4.96
N GLY A 114 14.62 -7.84 -6.24
CA GLY A 114 14.83 -6.45 -6.65
C GLY A 114 13.69 -5.53 -6.19
N VAL A 115 14.02 -4.37 -5.61
CA VAL A 115 13.05 -3.37 -5.14
C VAL A 115 13.34 -2.00 -5.71
N HIS A 116 12.26 -1.32 -6.09
CA HIS A 116 12.32 0.06 -6.53
C HIS A 116 11.32 0.89 -5.74
N VAL A 117 11.71 2.13 -5.49
CA VAL A 117 10.85 3.15 -4.88
C VAL A 117 10.70 4.28 -5.87
N CYS A 118 9.50 4.81 -5.99
CA CYS A 118 9.16 5.92 -6.86
C CYS A 118 8.45 7.02 -6.06
N ASN A 119 8.77 8.28 -6.36
CA ASN A 119 7.93 9.41 -6.02
C ASN A 119 7.30 9.93 -7.33
N PRO A 120 6.00 9.64 -7.57
CA PRO A 120 5.30 10.09 -8.77
C PRO A 120 5.22 11.62 -8.88
N SER A 121 5.07 12.33 -7.77
CA SER A 121 5.00 13.81 -7.73
C SER A 121 6.30 14.48 -8.18
N THR A 122 7.44 13.83 -7.93
CA THR A 122 8.76 14.34 -8.35
C THR A 122 9.33 13.64 -9.58
N LYS A 123 8.62 12.62 -10.11
CA LYS A 123 9.00 11.82 -11.28
C LYS A 123 10.36 11.14 -11.14
N ASN A 124 10.72 10.79 -9.90
CA ASN A 124 11.96 10.09 -9.60
C ASN A 124 11.66 8.65 -9.23
N ILE A 125 12.50 7.75 -9.72
CA ILE A 125 12.55 6.34 -9.34
C ILE A 125 13.98 6.03 -8.92
N ALA A 126 14.13 5.13 -7.96
CA ALA A 126 15.41 4.53 -7.67
C ALA A 126 15.25 3.05 -7.37
N ARG A 127 16.19 2.25 -7.89
CA ARG A 127 16.41 0.88 -7.45
C ARG A 127 17.12 0.93 -6.11
N LEU A 128 16.61 0.23 -5.12
CA LEU A 128 17.33 0.05 -3.86
C LEU A 128 18.53 -0.86 -4.11
N PRO A 129 19.66 -0.68 -3.40
CA PRO A 129 20.83 -1.55 -3.55
C PRO A 129 20.40 -3.01 -3.48
N ASP A 130 20.80 -3.84 -4.44
CA ASP A 130 20.55 -5.27 -4.34
C ASP A 130 21.68 -5.94 -3.59
N ILE A 131 21.36 -7.04 -2.90
CA ILE A 131 22.38 -8.02 -2.56
C ILE A 131 22.29 -9.03 -3.69
N ASP A 132 23.29 -9.03 -4.57
CA ASP A 132 23.45 -10.03 -5.61
C ASP A 132 23.51 -11.41 -4.95
N ALA A 133 22.39 -12.08 -4.89
CA ALA A 133 22.29 -13.44 -4.41
C ALA A 133 21.51 -14.22 -5.47
N GLU A 134 22.26 -14.72 -6.45
CA GLU A 134 21.78 -15.80 -7.31
C GLU A 134 21.20 -16.91 -6.42
N GLY A 135 20.06 -17.49 -6.82
CA GLY A 135 19.44 -18.56 -6.04
C GLY A 135 18.50 -18.09 -4.91
N ILE A 136 17.95 -16.88 -4.94
CA ILE A 136 16.98 -16.39 -3.93
C ILE A 136 15.63 -15.98 -4.56
N ARG A 137 14.54 -16.28 -3.85
CA ARG A 137 13.16 -15.88 -4.15
C ARG A 137 12.60 -14.96 -3.07
N SER A 138 11.93 -13.89 -3.47
CA SER A 138 11.16 -13.02 -2.57
C SER A 138 9.79 -13.63 -2.29
N LEU A 139 9.51 -13.95 -1.03
CA LEU A 139 8.19 -14.45 -0.60
C LEU A 139 7.19 -13.31 -0.41
N SER A 140 7.63 -12.25 0.26
CA SER A 140 6.82 -11.07 0.53
C SER A 140 7.68 -9.84 0.78
N CYS A 141 7.07 -8.67 0.64
CA CYS A 141 7.69 -7.38 0.86
C CYS A 141 6.68 -6.44 1.54
N GLY A 142 7.17 -5.58 2.42
CA GLY A 142 6.39 -4.50 3.04
C GLY A 142 7.10 -3.17 2.89
N PHE A 143 6.32 -2.10 2.72
CA PHE A 143 6.83 -0.73 2.56
C PHE A 143 6.02 0.24 3.41
N GLY A 144 6.71 0.98 4.27
CA GLY A 144 6.06 1.75 5.33
C GLY A 144 6.90 2.91 5.80
N PHE A 145 6.34 3.67 6.73
CA PHE A 145 6.96 4.87 7.29
C PHE A 145 7.05 4.77 8.80
N ASP A 146 8.27 4.83 9.31
CA ASP A 146 8.55 4.97 10.73
C ASP A 146 8.39 6.43 11.13
N ARG A 147 7.28 6.74 11.82
CA ARG A 147 6.92 8.09 12.25
C ARG A 147 7.93 8.67 13.26
N MET A 148 8.60 7.82 14.05
CA MET A 148 9.52 8.27 15.09
C MET A 148 10.85 8.71 14.47
N SER A 149 11.39 7.93 13.53
CA SER A 149 12.62 8.30 12.83
C SER A 149 12.40 9.24 11.64
N GLY A 150 11.16 9.35 11.16
CA GLY A 150 10.81 10.16 9.98
C GLY A 150 11.33 9.55 8.67
N LYS A 151 11.52 8.22 8.64
CA LYS A 151 12.15 7.50 7.53
C LYS A 151 11.22 6.41 6.99
N HIS A 152 11.34 6.15 5.69
CA HIS A 152 10.70 4.99 5.08
C HIS A 152 11.52 3.75 5.34
N LYS A 153 10.82 2.63 5.55
CA LYS A 153 11.41 1.31 5.70
C LYS A 153 10.82 0.34 4.68
N VAL A 154 11.66 -0.55 4.18
CA VAL A 154 11.25 -1.72 3.38
C VAL A 154 11.67 -2.96 4.15
N ILE A 155 10.76 -3.92 4.30
CA ILE A 155 11.08 -5.26 4.79
C ILE A 155 10.92 -6.27 3.66
N LYS A 156 11.84 -7.22 3.55
CA LYS A 156 11.79 -8.33 2.60
C LYS A 156 11.93 -9.65 3.31
N PHE A 157 11.23 -10.65 2.78
CA PHE A 157 11.34 -12.05 3.19
C PHE A 157 11.86 -12.86 2.00
N LEU A 158 13.02 -13.46 2.18
CA LEU A 158 13.82 -14.08 1.13
C LEU A 158 14.04 -15.55 1.45
N GLU A 159 13.76 -16.42 0.49
CA GLU A 159 13.92 -17.87 0.59
C GLU A 159 14.96 -18.35 -0.45
N PRO A 160 15.90 -19.23 -0.07
CA PRO A 160 16.79 -19.89 -1.04
C PRO A 160 16.01 -20.77 -2.04
N LEU A 161 16.44 -20.79 -3.30
CA LEU A 161 15.86 -21.62 -4.36
C LEU A 161 16.33 -23.10 -4.28
N GLU A 162 17.44 -23.38 -3.60
CA GLU A 162 17.99 -24.74 -3.43
C GLU A 162 17.90 -25.21 -1.97
N GLY A 163 17.29 -26.38 -1.75
CA GLY A 163 17.17 -27.06 -0.45
C GLY A 163 15.95 -27.98 -0.36
N GLU A 164 16.15 -29.25 -0.03
CA GLU A 164 15.09 -30.17 0.39
C GLU A 164 14.86 -29.95 1.91
N TYR A 165 13.62 -29.77 2.39
CA TYR A 165 13.18 -29.57 3.81
C TYR A 165 12.88 -28.13 4.27
N PRO A 166 11.95 -27.93 5.25
CA PRO A 166 10.76 -27.11 5.06
C PRO A 166 10.98 -25.60 5.18
N PHE A 167 10.34 -24.89 4.25
CA PHE A 167 9.83 -23.50 4.13
C PHE A 167 10.08 -22.40 5.19
N THR A 168 10.65 -22.65 6.37
CA THR A 168 10.78 -21.64 7.45
C THR A 168 12.19 -21.48 8.01
N ASP A 169 13.01 -22.53 8.07
CA ASP A 169 14.29 -22.46 8.81
C ASP A 169 15.38 -21.64 8.10
N ASN A 170 15.25 -21.46 6.78
CA ASN A 170 16.19 -20.70 5.96
C ASN A 170 15.66 -19.33 5.53
N LEU A 171 14.56 -18.86 6.12
CA LEU A 171 14.00 -17.56 5.73
C LEU A 171 14.90 -16.42 6.19
N ARG A 172 15.40 -15.64 5.23
CA ARG A 172 16.15 -14.42 5.51
C ARG A 172 15.21 -13.23 5.52
N ILE A 173 15.28 -12.45 6.59
CA ILE A 173 14.50 -11.21 6.74
C ILE A 173 15.48 -10.04 6.66
N GLU A 174 15.20 -9.09 5.78
CA GLU A 174 16.05 -7.91 5.61
C GLU A 174 15.23 -6.62 5.67
N ILE A 175 15.79 -5.61 6.35
CA ILE A 175 15.19 -4.28 6.44
C ILE A 175 16.11 -3.25 5.81
N PHE A 176 15.57 -2.47 4.90
CA PHE A 176 16.17 -1.24 4.39
C PHE A 176 15.54 -0.05 5.07
N THR A 177 16.35 0.98 5.37
CA THR A 177 15.86 2.25 5.92
C THR A 177 16.44 3.40 5.11
N THR A 178 15.58 4.31 4.66
CA THR A 178 16.01 5.46 3.85
C THR A 178 16.98 6.36 4.64
N GLY A 179 17.97 6.91 3.94
CA GLY A 179 19.02 7.76 4.51
C GLY A 179 20.22 7.02 5.09
N ASN A 180 20.09 5.73 5.46
CA ASN A 180 21.24 4.87 5.73
C ASN A 180 21.72 4.15 4.45
N ASN A 181 20.79 3.95 3.51
CA ASN A 181 21.01 3.33 2.19
C ASN A 181 21.67 1.95 2.24
N SER A 182 21.38 1.17 3.28
CA SER A 182 21.89 -0.17 3.45
C SER A 182 20.81 -1.11 3.96
N TRP A 183 20.86 -2.36 3.52
CA TRP A 183 20.10 -3.46 4.10
C TRP A 183 20.76 -3.95 5.38
N ARG A 184 19.95 -4.40 6.32
CA ARG A 184 20.42 -5.19 7.46
C ARG A 184 19.54 -6.42 7.64
N THR A 185 20.16 -7.52 8.02
CA THR A 185 19.46 -8.77 8.32
C THR A 185 18.87 -8.71 9.73
N VAL A 186 17.63 -9.18 9.87
CA VAL A 186 16.95 -9.36 11.15
C VAL A 186 17.07 -10.82 11.57
N ARG A 187 17.48 -11.06 12.81
CA ARG A 187 17.49 -12.41 13.40
C ARG A 187 16.13 -12.69 14.01
N TYR A 188 15.26 -13.29 13.22
CA TYR A 188 13.93 -13.71 13.66
C TYR A 188 13.58 -15.00 12.92
N HIS A 189 13.04 -15.98 13.66
CA HIS A 189 12.60 -17.25 13.11
C HIS A 189 11.06 -17.23 13.10
N PRO A 190 10.42 -17.01 11.95
CA PRO A 190 8.98 -16.93 11.88
C PRO A 190 8.34 -18.29 12.13
N CYS A 191 7.36 -18.33 13.03
CA CYS A 191 6.48 -19.48 13.23
C CYS A 191 5.25 -19.42 12.31
N PHE A 192 5.41 -18.83 11.13
CA PHE A 192 4.33 -18.61 10.17
C PHE A 192 4.85 -18.82 8.75
N ARG A 193 3.93 -19.14 7.84
CA ARG A 193 4.19 -19.26 6.41
C ARG A 193 3.35 -18.25 5.65
N PHE A 194 3.96 -17.64 4.63
CA PHE A 194 3.24 -16.74 3.74
C PHE A 194 2.31 -17.53 2.84
N LEU A 195 1.07 -17.06 2.77
CA LEU A 195 0.13 -17.45 1.75
C LEU A 195 0.41 -16.55 0.54
N HIS A 196 0.79 -17.12 -0.61
CA HIS A 196 1.23 -16.39 -1.82
C HIS A 196 0.13 -15.55 -2.52
N HIS A 197 -0.82 -15.03 -1.75
CA HIS A 197 -2.05 -14.38 -2.20
C HIS A 197 -1.92 -12.85 -2.27
N GLN A 198 -1.18 -12.22 -1.36
CA GLN A 198 -1.14 -10.75 -1.26
C GLN A 198 0.17 -10.20 -0.66
N PRO A 199 0.66 -9.04 -1.12
CA PRO A 199 1.70 -8.27 -0.43
C PRO A 199 1.27 -7.76 0.96
N ALA A 200 2.22 -7.22 1.73
CA ALA A 200 1.92 -6.59 3.02
C ALA A 200 1.01 -5.36 2.86
N VAL A 201 0.09 -5.19 3.82
CA VAL A 201 -0.65 -3.93 3.99
C VAL A 201 0.04 -3.09 5.05
N PHE A 202 0.22 -1.78 4.79
CA PHE A 202 0.71 -0.84 5.78
C PHE A 202 -0.45 0.00 6.33
N ALA A 203 -0.77 -0.15 7.61
CA ALA A 203 -1.80 0.64 8.29
C ALA A 203 -1.35 0.95 9.72
N GLY A 204 -1.72 2.10 10.27
CA GLY A 204 -1.41 2.45 11.67
C GLY A 204 0.07 2.51 12.07
N GLY A 205 1.04 2.35 11.16
CA GLY A 205 2.46 2.21 11.50
C GLY A 205 2.97 0.76 11.55
N PHE A 206 2.15 -0.20 11.12
CA PHE A 206 2.45 -1.62 11.12
C PHE A 206 2.32 -2.19 9.71
N PHE A 207 3.07 -3.27 9.43
CA PHE A 207 2.79 -4.15 8.31
C PHE A 207 1.90 -5.30 8.74
N TYR A 208 1.00 -5.75 7.88
CA TYR A 208 0.11 -6.86 8.13
C TYR A 208 0.10 -7.86 6.98
N TRP A 209 0.07 -9.15 7.33
CA TRP A 209 -0.04 -10.28 6.40
C TRP A 209 -1.04 -11.30 6.93
N ILE A 210 -1.81 -11.92 6.02
CA ILE A 210 -2.50 -13.17 6.32
C ILE A 210 -1.49 -14.30 6.14
N THR A 211 -1.35 -15.13 7.17
CA THR A 211 -0.38 -16.21 7.22
C THR A 211 -1.03 -17.49 7.73
N ALA A 212 -0.41 -18.62 7.45
CA ALA A 212 -0.75 -19.91 8.06
C ALA A 212 0.29 -20.31 9.10
N ASP A 213 -0.13 -21.09 10.08
CA ASP A 213 0.79 -21.73 11.01
C ASP A 213 1.78 -22.62 10.25
N SER A 214 3.06 -22.53 10.61
CA SER A 214 4.11 -23.38 10.04
C SER A 214 4.13 -24.78 10.65
N THR A 215 3.56 -24.96 11.83
CA THR A 215 3.65 -26.19 12.63
C THR A 215 2.57 -27.23 12.29
N ASP A 216 1.51 -26.84 11.59
CA ASP A 216 0.46 -27.75 11.12
C ASP A 216 0.22 -27.64 9.60
N PRO A 217 1.02 -28.35 8.77
CA PRO A 217 0.90 -28.29 7.31
C PRO A 217 -0.32 -29.03 6.73
N GLY A 218 -1.04 -29.83 7.53
CA GLY A 218 -2.09 -30.74 7.06
C GLY A 218 -3.43 -30.68 7.81
N GLY A 219 -3.52 -29.91 8.90
CA GLY A 219 -4.76 -29.66 9.62
C GLY A 219 -5.70 -28.65 8.94
N PRO A 220 -6.93 -28.47 9.45
CA PRO A 220 -7.84 -27.42 9.00
C PRO A 220 -7.13 -26.09 9.25
N SER A 221 -6.65 -25.52 8.15
CA SER A 221 -5.73 -24.39 8.10
C SER A 221 -6.06 -23.29 9.11
N SER A 222 -5.33 -23.23 10.23
CA SER A 222 -5.42 -22.12 11.18
C SER A 222 -4.70 -20.92 10.57
N PHE A 223 -5.48 -19.94 10.13
CA PHE A 223 -4.95 -18.68 9.63
C PHE A 223 -4.89 -17.65 10.73
N SER A 224 -3.88 -16.79 10.65
CA SER A 224 -3.76 -15.63 11.52
C SER A 224 -3.26 -14.43 10.73
N ILE A 225 -3.45 -13.25 11.31
CA ILE A 225 -2.81 -12.05 10.81
C ILE A 225 -1.52 -11.88 11.60
N VAL A 226 -0.39 -11.79 10.90
CA VAL A 226 0.87 -11.37 11.52
C VAL A 226 1.03 -9.88 11.28
N SER A 227 1.32 -9.16 12.35
CA SER A 227 1.69 -7.75 12.33
C SER A 227 3.19 -7.58 12.56
N PHE A 228 3.76 -6.50 12.01
CA PHE A 228 5.11 -6.06 12.29
C PHE A 228 5.11 -4.56 12.57
N ASP A 229 5.53 -4.17 13.78
CA ASP A 229 5.70 -2.77 14.16
C ASP A 229 6.88 -2.16 13.40
N VAL A 230 6.64 -1.17 12.53
CA VAL A 230 7.70 -0.58 11.70
C VAL A 230 8.69 0.23 12.55
N GLY A 231 8.26 0.79 13.67
CA GLY A 231 9.10 1.57 14.58
C GLY A 231 9.94 0.70 15.50
N ASN A 232 9.27 -0.23 16.21
CA ASN A 232 9.90 -1.09 17.23
C ASN A 232 10.47 -2.39 16.66
N GLU A 233 10.06 -2.78 15.45
CA GLU A 233 10.53 -3.97 14.74
C GLU A 233 10.19 -5.29 15.44
N ILE A 234 8.97 -5.35 15.97
CA ILE A 234 8.44 -6.49 16.72
C ILE A 234 7.31 -7.13 15.91
N PHE A 235 7.32 -8.46 15.87
CA PHE A 235 6.23 -9.26 15.27
C PHE A 235 5.22 -9.66 16.33
N GLU A 236 3.94 -9.53 16.03
CA GLU A 236 2.83 -9.98 16.88
C GLU A 236 1.74 -10.66 16.05
N ALA A 237 1.08 -11.66 16.60
CA ALA A 237 -0.05 -12.33 15.97
C ALA A 237 -1.37 -11.69 16.40
N ILE A 238 -2.26 -11.50 15.44
CA ILE A 238 -3.60 -10.94 15.61
C ILE A 238 -4.61 -12.02 15.21
N SER A 239 -5.59 -12.24 16.06
CA SER A 239 -6.68 -13.17 15.79
C SER A 239 -7.65 -12.61 14.76
N LEU A 240 -8.11 -13.47 13.85
CA LEU A 240 -9.18 -13.16 12.90
C LEU A 240 -10.53 -13.00 13.63
N PRO A 241 -11.51 -12.28 13.04
CA PRO A 241 -12.88 -12.35 13.51
C PRO A 241 -13.40 -13.80 13.51
N GLU A 242 -14.15 -14.20 14.54
CA GLU A 242 -14.68 -15.58 14.66
C GLU A 242 -15.55 -15.98 13.47
N SER A 243 -16.27 -15.04 12.86
CA SER A 243 -17.13 -15.30 11.70
C SER A 243 -16.38 -15.67 10.42
N VAL A 244 -15.06 -15.46 10.37
CA VAL A 244 -14.22 -15.75 9.20
C VAL A 244 -13.12 -16.77 9.49
N SER A 245 -12.97 -17.23 10.73
CA SER A 245 -11.87 -18.12 11.12
C SER A 245 -11.91 -19.50 10.42
N GLU A 246 -13.10 -19.96 10.05
CA GLU A 246 -13.30 -21.24 9.35
C GLU A 246 -13.45 -21.08 7.82
N LYS A 247 -13.37 -19.83 7.32
CA LYS A 247 -13.55 -19.56 5.89
C LYS A 247 -12.30 -19.89 5.09
N ASN A 248 -12.50 -20.04 3.79
CA ASN A 248 -11.40 -20.19 2.85
C ASN A 248 -10.59 -18.88 2.77
N TRP A 249 -9.34 -18.91 3.23
CA TRP A 249 -8.40 -17.79 3.17
C TRP A 249 -8.19 -17.21 1.78
N PHE A 250 -8.39 -17.99 0.70
CA PHE A 250 -8.31 -17.46 -0.66
C PHE A 250 -9.34 -16.37 -0.95
N ASN A 251 -10.42 -16.31 -0.16
CA ASN A 251 -11.48 -15.31 -0.27
C ASN A 251 -11.26 -14.11 0.67
N LEU A 252 -10.23 -14.16 1.51
CA LEU A 252 -9.93 -13.13 2.51
C LEU A 252 -8.72 -12.31 2.08
N TYR A 253 -8.83 -10.99 2.15
CA TYR A 253 -7.70 -10.09 1.87
C TYR A 253 -7.67 -8.92 2.83
N LEU A 254 -6.48 -8.35 3.03
CA LEU A 254 -6.29 -7.17 3.86
C LEU A 254 -6.30 -5.91 3.00
N VAL A 255 -6.74 -4.80 3.54
CA VAL A 255 -6.62 -3.49 2.88
C VAL A 255 -6.49 -2.40 3.94
N GLU A 256 -5.84 -1.29 3.57
CA GLU A 256 -5.86 -0.08 4.39
C GLU A 256 -6.97 0.83 3.88
N LEU A 257 -7.86 1.27 4.78
CA LEU A 257 -8.90 2.25 4.48
C LEU A 257 -8.96 3.30 5.58
N GLY A 258 -8.77 4.57 5.22
CA GLY A 258 -8.91 5.68 6.16
C GLY A 258 -7.89 5.66 7.32
N GLY A 259 -6.73 5.05 7.11
CA GLY A 259 -5.65 4.84 8.06
C GLY A 259 -5.72 3.54 8.86
N GLU A 260 -6.79 2.76 8.67
CA GLU A 260 -7.12 1.59 9.48
C GLU A 260 -6.93 0.29 8.71
N LEU A 261 -6.51 -0.77 9.40
CA LEU A 261 -6.46 -2.10 8.83
C LEU A 261 -7.89 -2.64 8.66
N CYS A 262 -8.20 -3.13 7.48
CA CYS A 262 -9.44 -3.81 7.18
C CYS A 262 -9.15 -5.23 6.66
N LEU A 263 -9.97 -6.18 7.09
CA LEU A 263 -10.08 -7.52 6.51
C LEU A 263 -11.34 -7.54 5.67
N VAL A 264 -11.26 -8.07 4.46
CA VAL A 264 -12.41 -8.12 3.57
C VAL A 264 -12.64 -9.54 3.08
N ASP A 265 -13.90 -9.92 3.04
CA ASP A 265 -14.37 -11.24 2.64
C ASP A 265 -15.12 -11.16 1.31
N LEU A 266 -14.61 -11.92 0.34
CA LEU A 266 -15.07 -12.04 -1.04
C LEU A 266 -15.83 -13.35 -1.28
N ASP A 267 -16.37 -14.00 -0.26
CA ASP A 267 -17.08 -15.27 -0.42
C ASP A 267 -18.36 -15.13 -1.27
N TYR A 268 -18.16 -15.17 -2.60
CA TYR A 268 -19.17 -15.01 -3.64
C TYR A 268 -19.77 -16.37 -4.07
N GLU A 269 -19.09 -17.48 -3.82
CA GLU A 269 -19.39 -18.76 -4.47
C GLU A 269 -20.32 -19.70 -3.67
N LEU A 270 -20.49 -19.50 -2.36
CA LEU A 270 -21.24 -20.45 -1.52
C LEU A 270 -22.73 -20.12 -1.35
N ASP A 271 -23.18 -18.96 -1.83
CA ASP A 271 -24.55 -18.51 -1.68
C ASP A 271 -24.93 -17.69 -2.93
N GLN A 272 -25.65 -18.30 -3.89
CA GLN A 272 -25.97 -17.70 -5.21
C GLN A 272 -26.73 -16.37 -5.11
N ASP A 273 -27.20 -16.00 -3.91
CA ASP A 273 -27.87 -14.75 -3.60
C ASP A 273 -26.95 -13.67 -3.00
N ARG A 274 -25.67 -13.96 -2.70
CA ARG A 274 -24.75 -13.00 -2.06
C ARG A 274 -24.06 -12.08 -3.05
N LYS A 275 -24.78 -11.04 -3.45
CA LYS A 275 -24.21 -9.82 -4.05
C LYS A 275 -23.67 -8.91 -2.96
N ARG A 276 -22.77 -9.36 -2.09
CA ARG A 276 -22.23 -8.52 -1.01
C ARG A 276 -20.76 -8.78 -0.72
N MET A 277 -20.13 -7.79 -0.13
CA MET A 277 -18.76 -7.83 0.37
C MET A 277 -18.79 -7.39 1.83
N ASP A 278 -18.22 -8.19 2.71
CA ASP A 278 -18.16 -7.92 4.15
C ASP A 278 -16.77 -7.38 4.51
N ILE A 279 -16.71 -6.28 5.27
CA ILE A 279 -15.47 -5.59 5.68
C ILE A 279 -15.41 -5.55 7.20
N TRP A 280 -14.33 -6.05 7.80
CA TRP A 280 -14.03 -5.92 9.21
C TRP A 280 -12.91 -4.90 9.39
N ILE A 281 -13.15 -3.86 10.17
CA ILE A 281 -12.21 -2.80 10.49
C ILE A 281 -11.56 -3.12 11.84
N PHE A 282 -10.24 -3.24 11.86
CA PHE A 282 -9.49 -3.46 13.08
C PHE A 282 -9.36 -2.16 13.86
N LYS A 283 -9.83 -2.14 15.10
CA LYS A 283 -9.70 -1.00 16.01
C LYS A 283 -8.87 -1.43 17.23
N ALA A 284 -7.68 -0.86 17.36
CA ALA A 284 -6.82 -1.05 18.52
C ALA A 284 -6.91 0.18 19.45
N SER A 285 -7.46 -0.01 20.67
CA SER A 285 -7.42 1.01 21.71
C SER A 285 -6.12 0.91 22.50
N ILE A 286 -5.23 1.91 22.35
CA ILE A 286 -3.99 2.02 23.13
C ILE A 286 -4.31 2.18 24.63
N ALA A 287 -5.43 2.84 24.97
CA ALA A 287 -5.82 3.10 26.35
C ALA A 287 -6.32 1.85 27.08
N ASP A 288 -7.11 1.02 26.39
CA ASP A 288 -7.79 -0.12 27.01
C ASP A 288 -7.09 -1.47 26.76
N LYS A 289 -6.02 -1.48 25.94
CA LYS A 289 -5.40 -2.71 25.40
C LYS A 289 -6.44 -3.68 24.84
N LYS A 290 -7.50 -3.13 24.24
CA LYS A 290 -8.56 -3.89 23.60
C LYS A 290 -8.42 -3.75 22.10
N GLU A 291 -8.31 -4.90 21.47
CA GLU A 291 -8.39 -5.05 20.03
C GLU A 291 -9.78 -5.57 19.70
N GLN A 292 -10.44 -4.93 18.75
CA GLN A 292 -11.77 -5.34 18.31
C GLN A 292 -11.91 -5.20 16.80
N TRP A 293 -12.68 -6.12 16.22
CA TRP A 293 -13.10 -6.04 14.83
C TRP A 293 -14.50 -5.46 14.76
N VAL A 294 -14.66 -4.39 13.98
CA VAL A 294 -15.96 -3.77 13.69
C VAL A 294 -16.39 -4.20 12.29
N HIS A 295 -17.61 -4.71 12.14
CA HIS A 295 -18.11 -5.28 10.89
C HIS A 295 -19.01 -4.30 10.13
N GLU A 296 -18.79 -4.20 8.82
CA GLU A 296 -19.55 -3.40 7.85
C GLU A 296 -19.86 -4.27 6.61
N THR A 297 -20.98 -4.03 5.94
CA THR A 297 -21.39 -4.80 4.74
C THR A 297 -21.68 -3.87 3.57
N ILE A 298 -21.08 -4.16 2.41
CA ILE A 298 -21.37 -3.51 1.12
C ILE A 298 -22.24 -4.45 0.30
N VAL A 299 -23.40 -3.99 -0.15
CA VAL A 299 -24.29 -4.76 -1.03
C VAL A 299 -24.14 -4.27 -2.46
N HIS A 300 -23.71 -5.16 -3.36
CA HIS A 300 -23.61 -4.94 -4.79
C HIS A 300 -24.98 -4.98 -5.46
N GLN A 301 -25.21 -4.07 -6.40
CA GLN A 301 -26.43 -4.05 -7.22
C GLN A 301 -26.46 -5.19 -8.26
N SER A 302 -25.29 -5.73 -8.60
CA SER A 302 -25.07 -6.71 -9.65
C SER A 302 -23.97 -7.70 -9.24
N GLU A 303 -23.83 -8.78 -9.99
CA GLU A 303 -22.82 -9.81 -9.74
C GLU A 303 -21.40 -9.25 -10.01
N PRO A 304 -20.50 -9.31 -9.01
CA PRO A 304 -19.08 -9.06 -9.25
C PRO A 304 -18.51 -10.20 -10.11
N ILE A 305 -17.87 -9.84 -11.22
CA ILE A 305 -17.26 -10.78 -12.18
C ILE A 305 -15.79 -11.07 -11.80
N ASP A 306 -15.22 -10.27 -10.90
CA ASP A 306 -13.83 -10.39 -10.43
C ASP A 306 -13.77 -10.06 -8.91
N THR A 307 -12.62 -10.35 -8.30
CA THR A 307 -12.23 -10.03 -6.92
C THR A 307 -12.24 -8.52 -6.64
N THR A 308 -13.45 -7.96 -6.54
CA THR A 308 -13.69 -6.54 -6.28
C THR A 308 -13.12 -6.17 -4.93
N ARG A 309 -12.26 -5.14 -4.90
CA ARG A 309 -11.56 -4.71 -3.70
C ARG A 309 -11.67 -3.22 -3.41
N PRO A 310 -11.82 -2.79 -2.15
CA PRO A 310 -11.64 -1.41 -1.75
C PRO A 310 -10.23 -0.91 -2.08
N VAL A 311 -10.15 0.36 -2.44
CA VAL A 311 -8.89 1.03 -2.80
C VAL A 311 -8.72 2.34 -2.05
N ALA A 312 -9.81 3.07 -1.83
CA ALA A 312 -9.79 4.37 -1.18
C ALA A 312 -11.09 4.60 -0.41
N PHE A 313 -11.02 5.47 0.60
CA PHE A 313 -12.17 5.93 1.37
C PHE A 313 -12.06 7.45 1.52
N ASN A 314 -13.14 8.18 1.21
CA ASN A 314 -13.16 9.64 1.28
C ASN A 314 -13.98 10.21 2.46
N GLY A 315 -14.40 9.35 3.39
CA GLY A 315 -15.26 9.71 4.52
C GLY A 315 -16.73 9.36 4.33
N GLU A 316 -17.22 9.30 3.09
CA GLU A 316 -18.63 8.97 2.78
C GLU A 316 -18.79 7.82 1.79
N GLU A 317 -17.82 7.67 0.89
CA GLU A 317 -17.80 6.70 -0.19
C GLU A 317 -16.53 5.83 -0.14
N ILE A 318 -16.67 4.58 -0.55
CA ILE A 318 -15.55 3.65 -0.75
C ILE A 318 -15.36 3.45 -2.26
N LEU A 319 -14.14 3.63 -2.74
CA LEU A 319 -13.78 3.31 -4.11
C LEU A 319 -13.46 1.82 -4.22
N LEU A 320 -14.19 1.14 -5.10
CA LEU A 320 -14.05 -0.27 -5.39
C LEU A 320 -13.38 -0.46 -6.75
N HIS A 321 -12.36 -1.30 -6.79
CA HIS A 321 -11.68 -1.75 -7.99
C HIS A 321 -11.98 -3.22 -8.26
N GLY A 322 -12.59 -3.50 -9.40
CA GLY A 322 -13.03 -4.81 -9.84
C GLY A 322 -14.18 -4.71 -10.82
N PHE A 323 -14.34 -5.71 -11.67
CA PHE A 323 -15.42 -5.73 -12.64
C PHE A 323 -16.74 -6.09 -11.95
N ILE A 324 -17.67 -5.14 -11.86
CA ILE A 324 -19.06 -5.43 -11.49
C ILE A 324 -19.90 -5.37 -12.77
N LYS A 325 -20.70 -6.41 -13.04
CA LYS A 325 -21.50 -6.52 -14.26
C LYS A 325 -22.40 -5.29 -14.43
N GLY A 326 -22.12 -4.49 -15.47
CA GLY A 326 -22.86 -3.27 -15.80
C GLY A 326 -22.29 -1.96 -15.22
N LEU A 327 -21.27 -2.01 -14.35
CA LEU A 327 -20.68 -0.83 -13.69
C LEU A 327 -19.20 -0.57 -14.08
N GLY A 328 -18.54 -1.49 -14.79
CA GLY A 328 -17.12 -1.35 -15.14
C GLY A 328 -16.20 -1.56 -13.94
N ASN A 329 -14.96 -1.07 -14.02
CA ASN A 329 -13.85 -1.55 -13.17
C ASN A 329 -13.59 -0.69 -11.93
N LEU A 330 -14.06 0.56 -11.91
CA LEU A 330 -13.82 1.51 -10.83
C LEU A 330 -15.11 2.22 -10.47
N ASN A 331 -15.56 2.04 -9.22
CA ASN A 331 -16.85 2.53 -8.77
C ASN A 331 -16.79 3.03 -7.35
N TRP A 332 -17.28 4.25 -7.12
CA TRP A 332 -17.57 4.74 -5.78
C TRP A 332 -18.87 4.12 -5.29
N TYR A 333 -18.84 3.61 -4.06
CA TYR A 333 -20.01 3.14 -3.32
C TYR A 333 -20.28 4.07 -2.16
N ASN A 334 -21.44 4.73 -2.16
CA ASN A 334 -21.84 5.61 -1.07
C ASN A 334 -22.41 4.78 0.09
N LEU A 335 -21.78 4.88 1.26
CA LEU A 335 -22.15 4.09 2.45
C LEU A 335 -23.53 4.44 3.00
N ARG A 336 -24.03 5.67 2.76
CA ARG A 336 -25.34 6.11 3.28
C ARG A 336 -26.49 5.74 2.35
N SER A 337 -26.33 5.97 1.05
CA SER A 337 -27.39 5.73 0.06
C SER A 337 -27.36 4.33 -0.55
N GLY A 338 -26.23 3.61 -0.44
CA GLY A 338 -26.01 2.32 -1.10
C GLY A 338 -25.92 2.43 -2.63
N SER A 339 -25.68 3.63 -3.17
CA SER A 339 -25.62 3.87 -4.62
C SER A 339 -24.20 3.77 -5.16
N PHE A 340 -24.07 3.27 -6.39
CA PHE A 340 -22.82 3.25 -7.13
C PHE A 340 -22.69 4.44 -8.08
N ARG A 341 -21.50 5.04 -8.14
CA ARG A 341 -21.11 6.01 -9.17
C ARG A 341 -19.83 5.52 -9.86
N GLN A 342 -19.92 5.30 -11.17
CA GLN A 342 -18.79 4.84 -11.96
C GLN A 342 -17.74 5.95 -12.15
N LEU A 343 -16.48 5.62 -11.92
CA LEU A 343 -15.34 6.48 -12.26
C LEU A 343 -14.81 6.07 -13.64
N LYS A 344 -15.07 6.89 -14.64
CA LYS A 344 -14.62 6.64 -16.03
C LYS A 344 -13.25 7.25 -16.25
N ILE A 345 -12.24 6.40 -16.37
CA ILE A 345 -10.87 6.84 -16.62
C ILE A 345 -10.48 6.57 -18.07
N LYS A 346 -10.14 7.63 -18.80
CA LYS A 346 -9.57 7.57 -20.16
C LYS A 346 -8.04 7.60 -20.10
N GLY A 347 -7.38 7.08 -21.14
CA GLY A 347 -5.93 7.19 -21.31
C GLY A 347 -5.10 6.13 -20.57
N VAL A 348 -5.72 5.11 -19.97
CA VAL A 348 -5.01 3.97 -19.38
C VAL A 348 -4.56 3.01 -20.48
N PRO A 349 -3.26 2.66 -20.58
CA PRO A 349 -2.75 1.78 -21.64
C PRO A 349 -3.28 0.34 -21.60
N SER A 350 -3.79 -0.11 -20.46
CA SER A 350 -4.24 -1.48 -20.20
C SER A 350 -5.54 -1.47 -19.39
N GLN A 351 -6.42 -2.45 -19.63
CA GLN A 351 -7.60 -2.69 -18.79
C GLN A 351 -7.24 -3.32 -17.44
N TYR A 352 -6.08 -3.99 -17.38
CA TYR A 352 -5.53 -4.57 -16.16
C TYR A 352 -4.48 -3.62 -15.59
N CYS A 353 -4.86 -2.89 -14.54
CA CYS A 353 -3.97 -2.01 -13.80
C CYS A 353 -4.15 -2.25 -12.30
N HIS A 354 -3.07 -2.08 -11.56
CA HIS A 354 -3.16 -1.93 -10.12
C HIS A 354 -3.62 -0.51 -9.81
N VAL A 355 -4.51 -0.38 -8.83
CA VAL A 355 -5.06 0.90 -8.39
C VAL A 355 -4.77 1.04 -6.90
N SER A 356 -4.21 2.19 -6.51
CA SER A 356 -3.93 2.50 -5.11
C SER A 356 -4.26 3.96 -4.84
N HIS A 357 -4.75 4.27 -3.64
CA HIS A 357 -4.80 5.64 -3.17
C HIS A 357 -3.39 6.26 -3.11
N HIS A 358 -3.28 7.54 -3.43
CA HIS A 358 -2.03 8.27 -3.44
C HIS A 358 -2.20 9.68 -2.90
N VAL A 359 -1.19 10.16 -2.19
CA VAL A 359 -1.06 11.55 -1.76
C VAL A 359 0.22 12.12 -2.36
N GLU A 360 0.14 13.31 -2.96
CA GLU A 360 1.35 13.94 -3.50
C GLU A 360 2.33 14.26 -2.37
N SER A 361 3.64 14.10 -2.63
CA SER A 361 4.64 14.25 -1.58
C SER A 361 5.96 14.84 -2.05
N LEU A 362 6.64 15.51 -1.12
CA LEU A 362 7.97 16.11 -1.29
C LEU A 362 9.11 15.17 -0.88
N PHE A 363 8.82 13.96 -0.39
CA PHE A 363 9.84 13.00 0.00
C PHE A 363 10.78 12.67 -1.17
N LEU A 364 12.07 12.62 -0.90
CA LEU A 364 13.05 12.21 -1.91
C LEU A 364 13.24 10.69 -1.83
N VAL A 365 13.33 10.04 -2.99
CA VAL A 365 13.35 8.58 -3.10
C VAL A 365 14.61 7.97 -2.48
N LEU A 366 15.78 8.57 -2.73
CA LEU A 366 17.07 8.21 -2.14
C LEU A 366 17.90 9.48 -1.93
N HIS A 367 18.84 9.43 -0.99
CA HIS A 367 19.76 10.52 -0.68
C HIS A 367 21.21 10.09 -0.67
#